data_AF-A0A2N1PKZ5-F1
#
_entry.id   AF-A0A2N1PKZ5-F1
#
_cell.length_a   1.000
_cell.length_b   1.000
_cell.length_c   1.000
_cell.angle_alpha   90.00
_cell.angle_beta   90.00
_cell.angle_gamma   90.00
#
_symmetry.space_group_name_H-M   'P 1'
#
loop_
_entity.id
_entity.type
_entity.pdbx_description
1 polymer ?
#
loop_
_entity_poly.entity_id
_entity_poly.type
_entity_poly.pdbx_seq_one_letter_code
_entity_poly.pdbx_strand_id
1 'polypeptide(L)'
;MNNIEELQIKYRNIHRDIRHNENTLKILMSLEIEARKASVAEFSFFLKGVEYGLRNEFKKAEDNLDRAIEINDGVSDFWMEKGFAQFNQHKHEDALRSFDKSLELDSENGHSLRGIGLCYLEGPKDFIRALPFLEQAMKMYRTAGEKYWESLTRAKISHAQRMVAVHTNFEDNLNHDDRLARILALTRDIDHASEKNKIRFIDFVRQPHAGLKDKSTAFEVLRRWNSYTPIIADNFHASKGGGYFLKIAGYGLVIDPGFNFIENFKAEGHRFSEIDGIFITHAHNDHTADLESLLTLLYKYNETAMGKDFPNEDSIRADIARDRNCSIEDVSEKDIDSAFPFSNRRKIFDLYFPDSVFKKFISQIDLGSKNDIRVHIVASGDTFEVGPANLRVIGAKHNDIISDTSAVGVAFELGDTVLICTGDTGFSPEMEEQYKALARLYEDRFIILTAHLGGFKNYELDYLLSNGGYSSFYKNHLGRLGLIRVNEILSPEICLISEFGEEFKGLRIRIAQICEDLFDHEIKIIPADIGLKYDFEKKCFHGLKGLNFRENLPEYGNISFENLGYSLFQQDYSIHYYDNSAGFSDVDMVDVIRRAYDESTAQE
;
A
#
# COMPACT_ATOMS: atom_id res chain seq x y z
N MET A 1 5.99 47.95 0.06
CA MET A 1 5.80 46.51 0.28
C MET A 1 5.74 45.86 -1.09
N ASN A 2 6.59 44.88 -1.35
CA ASN A 2 6.44 44.04 -2.54
C ASN A 2 5.14 43.24 -2.41
N ASN A 3 4.50 42.85 -3.53
CA ASN A 3 3.25 42.07 -3.53
C ASN A 3 3.32 40.82 -2.63
N ILE A 4 4.52 40.25 -2.44
CA ILE A 4 4.80 39.11 -1.55
C ILE A 4 4.59 39.45 -0.07
N GLU A 5 5.13 40.58 0.42
CA GLU A 5 5.00 40.96 1.84
C GLU A 5 3.55 41.23 2.21
N GLU A 6 2.78 41.83 1.30
CA GLU A 6 1.36 42.08 1.51
C GLU A 6 0.55 40.77 1.60
N LEU A 7 0.83 39.82 0.70
CA LEU A 7 0.21 38.50 0.71
C LEU A 7 0.61 37.68 1.95
N GLN A 8 1.87 37.77 2.39
CA GLN A 8 2.36 37.16 3.64
C GLN A 8 1.65 37.72 4.86
N ILE A 9 1.46 39.05 4.93
CA ILE A 9 0.71 39.69 6.04
C ILE A 9 -0.74 39.22 6.03
N LYS A 10 -1.40 39.19 4.86
CA LYS A 10 -2.78 38.69 4.72
C LYS A 10 -2.88 37.24 5.18
N TYR A 11 -1.99 36.37 4.72
CA TYR A 11 -1.93 34.97 5.15
C TYR A 11 -1.69 34.84 6.66
N ARG A 12 -0.72 35.56 7.25
CA ARG A 12 -0.45 35.49 8.70
C ARG A 12 -1.62 35.97 9.55
N ASN A 13 -2.35 36.99 9.09
CA ASN A 13 -3.57 37.43 9.77
C ASN A 13 -4.66 36.35 9.74
N ILE A 14 -4.79 35.62 8.63
CA ILE A 14 -5.69 34.46 8.55
C ILE A 14 -5.18 33.31 9.42
N HIS A 15 -3.87 33.06 9.41
CA HIS A 15 -3.22 32.00 10.17
C HIS A 15 -3.42 32.17 11.69
N ARG A 16 -3.33 33.42 12.16
CA ARG A 16 -3.66 33.83 13.53
C ARG A 16 -5.11 33.58 13.90
N ASP A 17 -6.00 33.79 12.93
CA ASP A 17 -7.45 33.65 13.06
C ASP A 17 -7.95 32.26 12.66
N ILE A 18 -7.08 31.24 12.47
CA ILE A 18 -7.46 29.88 12.04
C ILE A 18 -8.54 29.30 12.95
N ARG A 19 -9.76 29.58 12.54
CA ARG A 19 -10.96 28.77 12.69
C ARG A 19 -10.97 27.99 11.39
N HIS A 20 -10.82 26.67 11.42
CA HIS A 20 -10.73 25.80 10.24
C HIS A 20 -11.99 25.79 9.33
N ASN A 21 -12.68 26.90 9.08
CA ASN A 21 -13.95 27.00 8.36
C ASN A 21 -13.80 26.98 6.82
N GLU A 22 -14.88 26.63 6.11
CA GLU A 22 -15.09 26.92 4.69
C GLU A 22 -14.74 28.37 4.32
N ASN A 23 -14.95 29.32 5.24
CA ASN A 23 -14.57 30.72 5.03
C ASN A 23 -13.05 30.90 4.90
N THR A 24 -12.24 30.16 5.67
CA THR A 24 -10.77 30.19 5.57
C THR A 24 -10.33 29.58 4.24
N LEU A 25 -10.96 28.48 3.81
CA LEU A 25 -10.69 27.88 2.50
C LEU A 25 -11.06 28.84 1.36
N LYS A 26 -12.22 29.51 1.44
CA LYS A 26 -12.67 30.53 0.47
C LYS A 26 -11.71 31.72 0.43
N ILE A 27 -11.18 32.15 1.57
CA ILE A 27 -10.21 33.25 1.66
C ILE A 27 -8.83 32.81 1.12
N LEU A 28 -8.38 31.59 1.40
CA LEU A 28 -7.14 31.06 0.83
C LEU A 28 -7.23 30.93 -0.69
N MET A 29 -8.37 30.44 -1.21
CA MET A 29 -8.63 30.40 -2.65
C MET A 29 -8.65 31.80 -3.26
N SER A 30 -9.21 32.82 -2.58
CA SER A 30 -9.21 34.18 -3.09
C SER A 30 -7.80 34.81 -3.09
N LEU A 31 -7.01 34.56 -2.04
CA LEU A 31 -5.59 34.96 -1.98
C LEU A 31 -4.75 34.23 -3.03
N GLU A 32 -5.07 32.98 -3.34
CA GLU A 32 -4.38 32.20 -4.35
C GLU A 32 -4.60 32.80 -5.74
N ILE A 33 -5.83 33.22 -6.03
CA ILE A 33 -6.18 33.96 -7.25
C ILE A 33 -5.46 35.31 -7.29
N GLU A 34 -5.37 36.02 -6.17
CA GLU A 34 -4.64 37.28 -6.05
C GLU A 34 -3.14 37.09 -6.34
N ALA A 35 -2.52 36.07 -5.73
CA ALA A 35 -1.12 35.70 -5.96
C ALA A 35 -0.85 35.35 -7.43
N ARG A 36 -1.74 34.60 -8.09
CA ARG A 36 -1.63 34.32 -9.53
C ARG A 36 -1.72 35.59 -10.38
N LYS A 37 -2.67 36.48 -10.08
CA LYS A 37 -2.82 37.75 -10.80
C LYS A 37 -1.60 38.66 -10.60
N ALA A 38 -1.00 38.62 -9.41
CA ALA A 38 0.23 39.33 -9.08
C ALA A 38 1.50 38.65 -9.62
N SER A 39 1.37 37.50 -10.30
CA SER A 39 2.49 36.68 -10.81
C SER A 39 3.50 36.25 -9.74
N VAL A 40 3.02 36.01 -8.52
CA VAL A 40 3.82 35.51 -7.38
C VAL A 40 3.66 33.99 -7.29
N ALA A 41 4.47 33.26 -8.06
CA ALA A 41 4.30 31.82 -8.27
C ALA A 41 4.55 31.00 -7.00
N GLU A 42 5.61 31.32 -6.24
CA GLU A 42 5.97 30.67 -4.98
C GLU A 42 4.84 30.79 -3.96
N PHE A 43 4.21 31.97 -3.85
CA PHE A 43 3.15 32.20 -2.89
C PHE A 43 1.82 31.55 -3.33
N SER A 44 1.57 31.45 -4.63
CA SER A 44 0.44 30.67 -5.17
C SER A 44 0.60 29.17 -4.85
N PHE A 45 1.79 28.60 -5.04
CA PHE A 45 2.05 27.21 -4.64
C PHE A 45 1.94 27.02 -3.13
N PHE A 46 2.50 27.92 -2.33
CA PHE A 46 2.36 27.90 -0.88
C PHE A 46 0.90 27.88 -0.42
N LEU A 47 0.06 28.80 -0.93
CA LEU A 47 -1.35 28.89 -0.55
C LEU A 47 -2.13 27.63 -0.93
N LYS A 48 -1.82 27.01 -2.08
CA LYS A 48 -2.35 25.68 -2.44
C LYS A 48 -1.86 24.60 -1.49
N GLY A 49 -0.60 24.65 -1.09
CA GLY A 49 -0.01 23.76 -0.10
C GLY A 49 -0.82 23.78 1.19
N VAL A 50 -1.06 24.98 1.73
CA VAL A 50 -1.89 25.18 2.93
C VAL A 50 -3.34 24.72 2.70
N GLU A 51 -3.94 25.07 1.55
CA GLU A 51 -5.30 24.64 1.21
C GLU A 51 -5.43 23.10 1.21
N TYR A 52 -4.49 22.39 0.56
CA TYR A 52 -4.44 20.95 0.60
C TYR A 52 -4.20 20.42 2.02
N GLY A 53 -3.38 21.09 2.81
CA GLY A 53 -3.17 20.77 4.23
C GLY A 53 -4.46 20.84 5.04
N LEU A 54 -5.28 21.88 4.82
CA LEU A 54 -6.59 22.05 5.46
C LEU A 54 -7.64 21.04 4.97
N ARG A 55 -7.49 20.54 3.74
CA ARG A 55 -8.25 19.39 3.22
C ARG A 55 -7.67 18.05 3.68
N ASN A 56 -6.60 18.08 4.48
CA ASN A 56 -5.79 16.97 4.94
C ASN A 56 -5.26 16.08 3.81
N GLU A 57 -5.12 16.66 2.63
CA GLU A 57 -4.39 16.12 1.48
C GLU A 57 -2.89 16.41 1.67
N PHE A 58 -2.33 15.96 2.80
CA PHE A 58 -1.00 16.37 3.29
C PHE A 58 0.13 16.11 2.31
N LYS A 59 0.04 15.07 1.48
CA LYS A 59 1.04 14.82 0.44
C LYS A 59 0.99 15.90 -0.64
N LYS A 60 -0.21 16.28 -1.11
CA LYS A 60 -0.37 17.39 -2.05
C LYS A 60 0.04 18.73 -1.42
N ALA A 61 -0.18 18.87 -0.12
CA ALA A 61 0.33 20.02 0.65
C ALA A 61 1.85 20.09 0.53
N GLU A 62 2.55 19.03 0.97
CA GLU A 62 4.01 18.90 0.88
C GLU A 62 4.52 19.16 -0.54
N ASP A 63 3.90 18.58 -1.56
CA ASP A 63 4.33 18.72 -2.95
C ASP A 63 4.22 20.15 -3.50
N ASN A 64 3.18 20.89 -3.09
CA ASN A 64 3.06 22.30 -3.46
C ASN A 64 4.02 23.17 -2.65
N LEU A 65 4.28 22.80 -1.40
CA LEU A 65 5.26 23.49 -0.55
C LEU A 65 6.69 23.26 -1.06
N ASP A 66 7.01 22.07 -1.56
CA ASP A 66 8.28 21.78 -2.26
C ASP A 66 8.46 22.70 -3.46
N ARG A 67 7.43 22.87 -4.30
CA ARG A 67 7.49 23.80 -5.43
C ARG A 67 7.64 25.27 -5.00
N ALA A 68 6.99 25.66 -3.90
CA ALA A 68 7.16 27.00 -3.35
C ALA A 68 8.62 27.22 -2.88
N ILE A 69 9.19 26.22 -2.22
CA ILE A 69 10.57 26.21 -1.72
C ILE A 69 11.60 26.17 -2.86
N GLU A 70 11.36 25.41 -3.93
CA GLU A 70 12.21 25.37 -5.12
C GLU A 70 12.36 26.75 -5.78
N ILE A 71 11.30 27.57 -5.74
CA ILE A 71 11.31 28.92 -6.28
C ILE A 71 11.92 29.90 -5.26
N ASN A 72 11.59 29.75 -3.97
CA ASN A 72 12.08 30.60 -2.89
C ASN A 72 12.13 29.82 -1.58
N ASP A 73 13.33 29.45 -1.15
CA ASP A 73 13.58 28.73 0.10
C ASP A 73 13.76 29.66 1.32
N GLY A 74 13.73 30.98 1.12
CA GLY A 74 13.99 32.00 2.14
C GLY A 74 12.78 32.40 2.99
N VAL A 75 11.64 31.71 2.85
CA VAL A 75 10.39 32.01 3.57
C VAL A 75 10.13 30.95 4.64
N SER A 76 10.26 31.32 5.92
CA SER A 76 10.03 30.43 7.08
C SER A 76 8.67 29.72 7.01
N ASP A 77 7.60 30.43 6.65
CA ASP A 77 6.23 29.89 6.62
C ASP A 77 6.11 28.68 5.65
N PHE A 78 6.91 28.61 4.58
CA PHE A 78 6.88 27.49 3.63
C PHE A 78 7.42 26.21 4.26
N TRP A 79 8.55 26.32 4.95
CA TRP A 79 9.17 25.23 5.68
C TRP A 79 8.36 24.80 6.89
N MET A 80 7.74 25.76 7.59
CA MET A 80 6.80 25.50 8.69
C MET A 80 5.62 24.66 8.22
N GLU A 81 4.92 25.10 7.18
CA GLU A 81 3.76 24.37 6.65
C GLU A 81 4.16 23.02 6.07
N LYS A 82 5.38 22.90 5.52
CA LYS A 82 5.92 21.61 5.06
C LYS A 82 6.17 20.69 6.25
N GLY A 83 6.74 21.22 7.32
CA GLY A 83 6.94 20.50 8.58
C GLY A 83 5.61 20.00 9.15
N PHE A 84 4.55 20.82 9.13
CA PHE A 84 3.22 20.37 9.55
C PHE A 84 2.63 19.34 8.60
N ALA A 85 2.77 19.51 7.28
CA ALA A 85 2.33 18.52 6.31
C ALA A 85 3.06 17.17 6.52
N GLN A 86 4.35 17.18 6.84
CA GLN A 86 5.15 15.99 7.12
C GLN A 86 4.84 15.38 8.48
N PHE A 87 4.64 16.20 9.50
CA PHE A 87 4.22 15.79 10.83
C PHE A 87 2.86 15.08 10.78
N ASN A 88 1.89 15.63 10.06
CA ASN A 88 0.60 15.01 9.83
C ASN A 88 0.67 13.77 8.89
N GLN A 89 1.80 13.55 8.23
CA GLN A 89 2.14 12.31 7.54
C GLN A 89 2.96 11.33 8.42
N HIS A 90 3.19 11.65 9.70
CA HIS A 90 4.04 10.92 10.65
C HIS A 90 5.52 10.78 10.25
N LYS A 91 5.97 11.60 9.30
CA LYS A 91 7.38 11.70 8.93
C LYS A 91 8.09 12.59 9.94
N HIS A 92 8.17 12.16 11.21
CA HIS A 92 8.65 13.01 12.30
C HIS A 92 10.08 13.51 12.09
N GLU A 93 10.97 12.68 11.53
CA GLU A 93 12.34 13.11 11.22
C GLU A 93 12.39 14.14 10.08
N ASP A 94 11.60 13.94 9.03
CA ASP A 94 11.50 14.90 7.92
C ASP A 94 10.89 16.22 8.41
N ALA A 95 9.84 16.13 9.22
CA ALA A 95 9.17 17.26 9.83
C ALA A 95 10.11 18.06 10.74
N LEU A 96 10.91 17.38 11.56
CA LEU A 96 11.95 18.01 12.37
C LEU A 96 12.93 18.79 11.49
N ARG A 97 13.43 18.20 10.40
CA ARG A 97 14.32 18.90 9.46
C ARG A 97 13.66 20.13 8.83
N SER A 98 12.39 20.03 8.45
CA SER A 98 11.64 21.17 7.90
C SER A 98 11.39 22.26 8.94
N PHE A 99 11.04 21.91 10.18
CA PHE A 99 10.87 22.89 11.25
C PHE A 99 12.20 23.55 11.66
N ASP A 100 13.29 22.80 11.71
CA ASP A 100 14.63 23.34 11.95
C ASP A 100 14.99 24.36 10.87
N LYS A 101 14.72 24.03 9.60
CA LYS A 101 14.93 24.95 8.48
C LYS A 101 14.06 26.20 8.57
N SER A 102 12.82 26.07 9.05
CA SER A 102 11.95 27.21 9.33
C SER A 102 12.52 28.12 10.42
N LEU A 103 13.07 27.55 11.50
CA LEU A 103 13.66 28.30 12.62
C LEU A 103 15.03 28.91 12.29
N GLU A 104 15.76 28.38 11.32
CA GLU A 104 16.94 29.06 10.75
C GLU A 104 16.57 30.39 10.08
N LEU A 105 15.38 30.47 9.48
CA LEU A 105 14.88 31.65 8.76
C LEU A 105 14.13 32.62 9.68
N ASP A 106 13.36 32.09 10.63
CA ASP A 106 12.68 32.85 11.68
C ASP A 106 12.76 32.10 13.01
N SER A 107 13.73 32.50 13.83
CA SER A 107 13.98 31.87 15.14
C SER A 107 12.84 32.07 16.15
N GLU A 108 11.89 32.97 15.88
CA GLU A 108 10.74 33.26 16.75
C GLU A 108 9.43 32.64 16.22
N ASN A 109 9.50 31.78 15.19
CA ASN A 109 8.32 31.11 14.66
C ASN A 109 7.72 30.12 15.68
N GLY A 110 6.73 30.60 16.45
CA GLY A 110 6.06 29.85 17.52
C GLY A 110 5.41 28.54 17.06
N HIS A 111 4.94 28.48 15.81
CA HIS A 111 4.36 27.27 15.24
C HIS A 111 5.41 26.21 14.90
N SER A 112 6.56 26.61 14.37
CA SER A 112 7.66 25.67 14.11
C SER A 112 8.22 25.10 15.41
N LEU A 113 8.39 25.94 16.44
CA LEU A 113 8.74 25.49 17.80
C LEU A 113 7.72 24.49 18.36
N ARG A 114 6.43 24.79 18.22
CA ARG A 114 5.36 23.85 18.63
C ARG A 114 5.44 22.55 17.84
N GLY A 115 5.67 22.63 16.53
CA GLY A 115 5.82 21.48 15.63
C GLY A 115 6.94 20.53 16.06
N ILE A 116 8.11 21.06 16.41
CA ILE A 116 9.23 20.28 16.96
C ILE A 116 8.83 19.62 18.28
N GLY A 117 8.22 20.38 19.20
CA GLY A 117 7.74 19.86 20.47
C GLY A 117 6.77 18.69 20.28
N LEU A 118 5.83 18.81 19.33
CA LEU A 118 4.91 17.73 18.97
C LEU A 118 5.61 16.51 18.36
N CYS A 119 6.61 16.71 17.49
CA CYS A 119 7.41 15.62 16.93
C CYS A 119 8.07 14.79 18.04
N TYR A 120 8.62 15.44 19.07
CA TYR A 120 9.22 14.74 20.20
C TYR A 120 8.18 14.06 21.10
N LEU A 121 6.99 14.63 21.27
CA LEU A 121 5.91 14.01 22.05
C LEU A 121 5.32 12.77 21.36
N GLU A 122 5.21 12.78 20.03
CA GLU A 122 4.48 11.75 19.30
C GLU A 122 5.40 10.68 18.69
N GLY A 123 6.61 11.05 18.24
CA GLY A 123 7.58 10.10 17.71
C GLY A 123 8.30 9.33 18.82
N PRO A 124 9.41 9.84 19.37
CA PRO A 124 10.18 9.14 20.41
C PRO A 124 9.55 9.19 21.80
N LYS A 125 8.47 9.96 22.01
CA LYS A 125 7.90 10.31 23.33
C LYS A 125 8.96 10.88 24.29
N ASP A 126 9.88 11.67 23.75
CA ASP A 126 10.93 12.33 24.53
C ASP A 126 10.37 13.61 25.15
N PHE A 127 9.68 13.44 26.28
CA PHE A 127 9.04 14.54 27.00
C PHE A 127 10.05 15.59 27.49
N ILE A 128 11.29 15.20 27.79
CA ILE A 128 12.35 16.11 28.25
C ILE A 128 12.77 17.02 27.10
N ARG A 129 13.00 16.47 25.91
CA ARG A 129 13.33 17.28 24.72
C ARG A 129 12.15 18.10 24.22
N ALA A 130 10.92 17.62 24.35
CA ALA A 130 9.73 18.34 23.90
C ALA A 130 9.47 19.64 24.68
N LEU A 131 9.68 19.63 26.00
CA LEU A 131 9.28 20.71 26.90
C LEU A 131 9.86 22.09 26.54
N PRO A 132 11.18 22.27 26.34
CA PRO A 132 11.76 23.57 26.02
C PRO A 132 11.14 24.22 24.78
N PHE A 133 10.90 23.44 23.73
CA PHE A 133 10.31 23.94 22.48
C PHE A 133 8.85 24.36 22.67
N LEU A 134 8.06 23.56 23.40
CA LEU A 134 6.66 23.89 23.69
C LEU A 134 6.54 25.13 24.59
N GLU A 135 7.40 25.27 25.60
CA GLU A 135 7.43 26.44 26.48
C GLU A 135 7.81 27.71 25.72
N GLN A 136 8.80 27.62 24.82
CA GLN A 136 9.17 28.72 23.94
C GLN A 136 8.03 29.08 22.97
N ALA A 137 7.38 28.09 22.34
CA ALA A 137 6.21 28.30 21.50
C ALA A 137 5.08 29.02 22.24
N MET A 138 4.75 28.57 23.46
CA MET A 138 3.73 29.21 24.29
C MET A 138 4.06 30.68 24.60
N LYS A 139 5.34 31.00 24.84
CA LYS A 139 5.80 32.38 25.03
C LYS A 139 5.60 33.22 23.76
N MET A 140 5.88 32.66 22.58
CA MET A 140 5.66 33.35 21.29
C MET A 140 4.16 33.65 21.09
N TYR A 141 3.28 32.66 21.30
CA TYR A 141 1.83 32.85 21.18
C TYR A 141 1.27 33.88 22.15
N ARG A 142 1.73 33.86 23.41
CA ARG A 142 1.32 34.86 24.40
C ARG A 142 1.72 36.27 23.99
N THR A 143 2.92 36.43 23.43
CA THR A 143 3.43 37.74 22.97
C THR A 143 2.65 38.23 21.74
N ALA A 144 2.26 37.32 20.85
CA ALA A 144 1.46 37.61 19.65
C ALA A 144 -0.05 37.78 19.93
N GLY A 145 -0.55 37.44 21.12
CA GLY A 145 -1.97 37.49 21.46
C GLY A 145 -2.80 36.30 20.93
N GLU A 146 -2.15 35.22 20.51
CA GLU A 146 -2.76 34.04 19.87
C GLU A 146 -3.30 33.05 20.91
N LYS A 147 -4.42 33.41 21.55
CA LYS A 147 -4.98 32.66 22.70
C LYS A 147 -5.32 31.20 22.41
N TYR A 148 -5.76 30.89 21.19
CA TYR A 148 -6.09 29.52 20.77
C TYR A 148 -4.86 28.61 20.82
N TRP A 149 -3.78 29.02 20.16
CA TRP A 149 -2.53 28.27 20.11
C TRP A 149 -1.81 28.24 21.46
N GLU A 150 -1.93 29.30 22.27
CA GLU A 150 -1.45 29.29 23.66
C GLU A 150 -2.14 28.18 24.47
N SER A 151 -3.48 28.07 24.38
CA SER A 151 -4.26 27.07 25.12
C SER A 151 -3.89 25.63 24.73
N LEU A 152 -3.85 25.33 23.42
CA LEU A 152 -3.46 24.01 22.92
C LEU A 152 -2.05 23.62 23.33
N THR A 153 -1.11 24.57 23.28
CA THR A 153 0.29 24.32 23.64
C THR A 153 0.44 24.07 25.15
N ARG A 154 -0.31 24.82 25.98
CA ARG A 154 -0.34 24.63 27.43
C ARG A 154 -0.82 23.24 27.84
N ALA A 155 -1.83 22.70 27.16
CA ALA A 155 -2.31 21.34 27.41
C ALA A 155 -1.20 20.29 27.15
N LYS A 156 -0.44 20.43 26.05
CA LYS A 156 0.68 19.55 25.70
C LYS A 156 1.85 19.68 26.70
N ILE A 157 2.20 20.90 27.13
CA ILE A 157 3.18 21.13 28.20
C ILE A 157 2.75 20.42 29.49
N SER A 158 1.50 20.59 29.91
CA SER A 158 0.99 20.00 31.15
C SER A 158 1.04 18.48 31.12
N HIS A 159 0.75 17.88 29.97
CA HIS A 159 0.94 16.45 29.76
C HIS A 159 2.43 16.04 29.86
N ALA A 160 3.31 16.73 29.13
CA ALA A 160 4.74 16.42 29.12
C ALA A 160 5.38 16.57 30.52
N GLN A 161 5.04 17.61 31.27
CA GLN A 161 5.51 17.80 32.66
C GLN A 161 5.07 16.66 33.59
N ARG A 162 3.81 16.21 33.48
CA ARG A 162 3.34 15.04 34.24
C ARG A 162 4.15 13.80 33.89
N MET A 163 4.39 13.55 32.60
CA MET A 163 5.16 12.39 32.17
C MET A 163 6.62 12.46 32.63
N VAL A 164 7.28 13.62 32.55
CA VAL A 164 8.65 13.80 33.09
C VAL A 164 8.68 13.58 34.60
N ALA A 165 7.71 14.11 35.35
CA ALA A 165 7.64 13.90 36.79
C ALA A 165 7.48 12.42 37.16
N VAL A 166 6.62 11.69 36.43
CA VAL A 166 6.44 10.25 36.59
C VAL A 166 7.74 9.50 36.29
N HIS A 167 8.46 9.84 35.23
CA HIS A 167 9.70 9.16 34.85
C HIS A 167 10.89 9.47 35.77
N THR A 168 10.98 10.71 36.25
CA THR A 168 12.09 11.19 37.08
C THR A 168 11.95 10.68 38.52
N ASN A 169 10.74 10.69 39.05
CA ASN A 169 10.44 10.25 40.42
C ASN A 169 9.81 8.85 40.41
N PHE A 170 10.09 8.05 39.39
CA PHE A 170 9.42 6.76 39.20
C PHE A 170 9.65 5.83 40.39
N GLU A 171 10.91 5.69 40.80
CA GLU A 171 11.31 4.87 41.95
C GLU A 171 10.81 5.46 43.27
N ASP A 172 10.89 6.79 43.43
CA ASP A 172 10.45 7.48 44.65
C ASP A 172 8.92 7.40 44.86
N ASN A 173 8.15 7.28 43.79
CA ASN A 173 6.69 7.12 43.81
C ASN A 173 6.26 5.65 43.82
N LEU A 174 7.19 4.69 43.73
CA LEU A 174 6.86 3.28 43.62
C LEU A 174 6.54 2.69 45.00
N ASN A 175 5.28 2.32 45.23
CA ASN A 175 4.93 1.54 46.40
C ASN A 175 5.26 0.06 46.16
N HIS A 176 6.38 -0.42 46.72
CA HIS A 176 6.82 -1.80 46.56
C HIS A 176 5.90 -2.85 47.23
N ASP A 177 4.92 -2.46 48.04
CA ASP A 177 3.91 -3.36 48.60
C ASP A 177 2.64 -3.43 47.73
N ASP A 178 2.46 -2.45 46.83
CA ASP A 178 1.35 -2.45 45.87
C ASP A 178 1.72 -3.25 44.62
N ARG A 179 1.01 -4.35 44.40
CA ARG A 179 1.20 -5.21 43.23
C ARG A 179 1.00 -4.46 41.91
N LEU A 180 0.13 -3.43 41.88
CA LEU A 180 -0.11 -2.62 40.69
C LEU A 180 1.04 -1.66 40.39
N ALA A 181 1.68 -1.08 41.42
CA ALA A 181 2.86 -0.24 41.22
C ALA A 181 4.09 -1.07 40.83
N ARG A 182 4.26 -2.25 41.44
CA ARG A 182 5.38 -3.16 41.14
C ARG A 182 5.39 -3.66 39.70
N ILE A 183 4.22 -3.96 39.12
CA ILE A 183 4.18 -4.46 37.73
C ILE A 183 4.74 -3.41 36.77
N LEU A 184 4.45 -2.11 36.99
CA LEU A 184 4.98 -1.02 36.17
C LEU A 184 6.51 -0.96 36.19
N ALA A 185 7.15 -1.21 37.34
CA ALA A 185 8.61 -1.25 37.42
C ALA A 185 9.19 -2.48 36.72
N LEU A 186 8.55 -3.64 36.87
CA LEU A 186 9.01 -4.91 36.30
C LEU A 186 8.80 -5.01 34.79
N THR A 187 7.94 -4.18 34.19
CA THR A 187 7.64 -4.20 32.75
C THR A 187 8.16 -2.98 32.00
N ARG A 188 8.97 -2.11 32.63
CA ARG A 188 9.40 -0.85 32.01
C ARG A 188 10.19 -1.06 30.71
N ASP A 189 11.06 -2.06 30.67
CA ASP A 189 11.80 -2.48 29.48
C ASP A 189 10.87 -3.10 28.42
N ILE A 190 9.88 -3.89 28.85
CA ILE A 190 8.84 -4.47 27.99
C ILE A 190 7.99 -3.38 27.35
N ASP A 191 7.62 -2.33 28.08
CA ASP A 191 6.82 -1.21 27.55
C ASP A 191 7.56 -0.50 26.42
N HIS A 192 8.88 -0.29 26.56
CA HIS A 192 9.70 0.29 25.50
C HIS A 192 9.76 -0.63 24.26
N ALA A 193 9.96 -1.93 24.42
CA ALA A 193 9.99 -2.89 23.32
C ALA A 193 8.61 -3.04 22.65
N SER A 194 7.55 -3.10 23.44
CA SER A 194 6.15 -3.17 23.03
C SER A 194 5.78 -1.95 22.19
N GLU A 195 6.15 -0.74 22.63
CA GLU A 195 5.87 0.48 21.89
C GLU A 195 6.62 0.50 20.55
N LYS A 196 7.89 0.06 20.49
CA LYS A 196 8.62 -0.07 19.22
C LYS A 196 7.91 -1.00 18.24
N ASN A 197 7.40 -2.14 18.72
CA ASN A 197 6.65 -3.09 17.90
C ASN A 197 5.31 -2.53 17.45
N LYS A 198 4.63 -1.80 18.35
CA LYS A 198 3.38 -1.09 18.05
C LYS A 198 3.59 -0.03 16.97
N ILE A 199 4.67 0.74 17.03
CA ILE A 199 5.05 1.71 15.99
C ILE A 199 5.22 1.00 14.65
N ARG A 200 5.99 -0.09 14.57
CA ARG A 200 6.17 -0.87 13.33
C ARG A 200 4.86 -1.38 12.73
N PHE A 201 3.93 -1.85 13.58
CA PHE A 201 2.60 -2.28 13.13
C PHE A 201 1.77 -1.08 12.63
N ILE A 202 1.80 0.01 13.40
CA ILE A 202 1.14 1.26 13.04
C ILE A 202 1.70 1.81 11.73
N ASP A 203 2.99 1.69 11.46
CA ASP A 203 3.59 2.15 10.21
C ASP A 203 3.03 1.40 9.00
N PHE A 204 2.92 0.07 9.09
CA PHE A 204 2.35 -0.74 8.01
C PHE A 204 0.88 -0.42 7.75
N VAL A 205 0.09 -0.27 8.82
CA VAL A 205 -1.35 -0.03 8.70
C VAL A 205 -1.62 1.43 8.34
N ARG A 206 -1.05 2.38 9.09
CA ARG A 206 -1.49 3.78 9.17
C ARG A 206 -0.70 4.76 8.31
N GLN A 207 0.42 4.36 7.68
CA GLN A 207 1.10 5.31 6.79
C GLN A 207 0.17 5.72 5.65
N PRO A 208 -0.15 7.01 5.52
CA PRO A 208 -1.02 7.48 4.45
C PRO A 208 -0.42 7.09 3.11
N HIS A 209 -1.27 6.76 2.15
CA HIS A 209 -0.84 6.41 0.80
C HIS A 209 0.04 7.54 0.25
N ALA A 210 1.35 7.31 0.12
CA ALA A 210 2.27 8.28 -0.48
C ALA A 210 2.05 8.44 -2.01
N GLY A 211 1.02 7.81 -2.57
CA GLY A 211 0.96 7.44 -3.98
C GLY A 211 -0.20 7.99 -4.80
N LEU A 212 -0.74 9.18 -4.53
CA LEU A 212 -1.42 9.93 -5.61
C LEU A 212 -0.42 10.54 -6.61
N LYS A 213 0.89 10.45 -6.32
CA LYS A 213 1.98 10.79 -7.25
C LYS A 213 2.53 9.58 -8.01
N ASP A 214 2.43 8.38 -7.45
CA ASP A 214 2.87 7.18 -8.14
C ASP A 214 1.75 6.69 -9.06
N LYS A 215 1.71 7.33 -10.23
CA LYS A 215 0.83 6.93 -11.33
C LYS A 215 1.33 5.68 -12.06
N SER A 216 2.39 5.02 -11.57
CA SER A 216 2.86 3.79 -12.18
C SER A 216 1.73 2.79 -12.28
N THR A 217 1.69 2.10 -13.40
CA THR A 217 0.94 0.87 -13.51
C THR A 217 1.95 -0.28 -13.39
N ALA A 218 1.75 -1.18 -12.43
CA ALA A 218 2.65 -2.29 -12.17
C ALA A 218 1.88 -3.52 -11.71
N PHE A 219 2.34 -4.70 -12.12
CA PHE A 219 1.80 -5.99 -11.70
C PHE A 219 2.87 -6.76 -10.94
N GLU A 220 2.48 -7.34 -9.82
CA GLU A 220 3.39 -8.03 -8.92
C GLU A 220 2.83 -9.38 -8.49
N VAL A 221 3.67 -10.41 -8.61
CA VAL A 221 3.37 -11.75 -8.15
C VAL A 221 3.81 -11.85 -6.70
N LEU A 222 2.85 -12.12 -5.83
CA LEU A 222 3.06 -12.25 -4.38
C LEU A 222 2.73 -13.67 -3.91
N ARG A 223 2.92 -14.67 -4.79
CA ARG A 223 2.66 -16.08 -4.53
C ARG A 223 3.72 -17.01 -5.10
N ARG A 224 3.86 -18.17 -4.46
CA ARG A 224 4.76 -19.24 -4.88
C ARG A 224 4.03 -20.53 -5.21
N TRP A 225 3.25 -21.05 -4.26
CA TRP A 225 2.53 -22.32 -4.41
C TRP A 225 1.02 -22.12 -4.47
N ASN A 226 0.34 -23.06 -5.13
CA ASN A 226 -1.10 -23.19 -5.06
C ASN A 226 -1.55 -24.02 -3.82
N SER A 227 -2.86 -24.05 -3.55
CA SER A 227 -3.53 -25.09 -2.75
C SER A 227 -3.09 -25.21 -1.28
N TYR A 228 -3.10 -26.44 -0.73
CA TYR A 228 -2.95 -26.75 0.70
C TYR A 228 -1.50 -26.78 1.21
N THR A 229 -0.50 -26.66 0.33
CA THR A 229 0.93 -26.70 0.72
C THR A 229 1.27 -25.70 1.83
N PRO A 230 0.76 -24.45 1.81
CA PRO A 230 0.98 -23.51 2.91
C PRO A 230 0.34 -23.95 4.24
N ILE A 231 -0.63 -24.87 4.21
CA ILE A 231 -1.31 -25.39 5.40
C ILE A 231 -0.46 -26.43 6.14
N ILE A 232 0.35 -27.22 5.40
CA ILE A 232 1.21 -28.28 5.97
C ILE A 232 2.67 -27.99 5.62
N ALA A 233 3.12 -26.77 5.92
CA ALA A 233 4.47 -26.32 5.61
C ALA A 233 5.52 -27.06 6.44
N ASP A 234 6.38 -27.87 5.79
CA ASP A 234 7.59 -28.44 6.42
C ASP A 234 8.65 -27.37 6.71
N ASN A 235 8.64 -26.27 5.94
CA ASN A 235 9.48 -25.10 6.12
C ASN A 235 8.67 -23.83 5.81
N PHE A 236 8.49 -22.98 6.81
CA PHE A 236 7.72 -21.73 6.72
C PHE A 236 8.17 -20.80 5.59
N HIS A 237 9.48 -20.75 5.31
CA HIS A 237 10.03 -19.92 4.23
C HIS A 237 9.80 -20.52 2.85
N ALA A 238 9.66 -21.84 2.76
CA ALA A 238 9.54 -22.55 1.49
C ALA A 238 8.08 -22.60 1.00
N SER A 239 7.12 -22.84 1.90
CA SER A 239 5.73 -23.17 1.57
C SER A 239 4.80 -21.94 1.62
N LYS A 240 5.13 -20.89 0.87
CA LYS A 240 4.33 -19.67 0.82
C LYS A 240 3.21 -19.74 -0.23
N GLY A 241 1.99 -19.42 0.18
CA GLY A 241 0.87 -19.15 -0.74
C GLY A 241 0.96 -17.72 -1.28
N GLY A 242 -0.19 -17.09 -1.54
CA GLY A 242 -0.29 -15.64 -1.64
C GLY A 242 -1.35 -15.19 -2.62
N GLY A 243 -1.03 -14.21 -3.45
CA GLY A 243 -1.92 -13.63 -4.45
C GLY A 243 -1.14 -12.80 -5.45
N TYR A 244 -1.81 -11.82 -6.04
CA TYR A 244 -1.19 -10.82 -6.90
C TYR A 244 -1.58 -9.42 -6.44
N PHE A 245 -0.75 -8.45 -6.81
CA PHE A 245 -1.05 -7.04 -6.60
C PHE A 245 -0.89 -6.29 -7.92
N LEU A 246 -1.97 -5.63 -8.33
CA LEU A 246 -2.02 -4.80 -9.54
C LEU A 246 -2.23 -3.35 -9.14
N LYS A 247 -1.22 -2.52 -9.37
CA LYS A 247 -1.31 -1.07 -9.21
C LYS A 247 -1.68 -0.44 -10.55
N ILE A 248 -2.71 0.41 -10.55
CA ILE A 248 -3.26 1.07 -11.74
C ILE A 248 -3.36 2.56 -11.47
N ALA A 249 -2.34 3.31 -11.84
CA ALA A 249 -2.26 4.76 -11.67
C ALA A 249 -2.68 5.27 -10.27
N GLY A 250 -2.18 4.60 -9.22
CA GLY A 250 -2.49 4.92 -7.82
C GLY A 250 -3.71 4.21 -7.24
N TYR A 251 -4.45 3.41 -8.03
CA TYR A 251 -5.45 2.46 -7.53
C TYR A 251 -4.80 1.09 -7.34
N GLY A 252 -4.73 0.57 -6.12
CA GLY A 252 -4.18 -0.78 -5.89
C GLY A 252 -5.27 -1.84 -5.79
N LEU A 253 -5.19 -2.85 -6.65
CA LEU A 253 -6.09 -3.99 -6.67
C LEU A 253 -5.35 -5.24 -6.21
N VAL A 254 -5.83 -5.84 -5.14
CA VAL A 254 -5.40 -7.17 -4.69
C VAL A 254 -6.18 -8.22 -5.47
N ILE A 255 -5.50 -9.26 -5.94
CA ILE A 255 -6.13 -10.37 -6.66
C ILE A 255 -5.81 -11.66 -5.90
N ASP A 256 -6.87 -12.38 -5.51
CA ASP A 256 -6.79 -13.67 -4.80
C ASP A 256 -5.88 -13.64 -3.55
N PRO A 257 -6.26 -12.90 -2.48
CA PRO A 257 -5.50 -12.87 -1.23
C PRO A 257 -5.61 -14.21 -0.47
N GLY A 258 -4.86 -15.20 -0.94
CA GLY A 258 -4.70 -16.51 -0.33
C GLY A 258 -3.85 -16.52 0.94
N PHE A 259 -3.37 -17.70 1.31
CA PHE A 259 -2.49 -17.86 2.47
C PHE A 259 -1.22 -17.00 2.33
N ASN A 260 -0.82 -16.33 3.40
CA ASN A 260 0.40 -15.51 3.47
C ASN A 260 0.40 -14.26 2.56
N PHE A 261 -0.73 -13.88 1.95
CA PHE A 261 -0.79 -12.69 1.10
C PHE A 261 -0.31 -11.43 1.83
N ILE A 262 -0.82 -11.15 3.03
CA ILE A 262 -0.47 -9.93 3.78
C ILE A 262 1.01 -9.92 4.15
N GLU A 263 1.55 -11.08 4.51
CA GLU A 263 2.96 -11.24 4.84
C GLU A 263 3.85 -10.94 3.62
N ASN A 264 3.54 -11.54 2.48
CA ASN A 264 4.27 -11.33 1.22
C ASN A 264 4.15 -9.88 0.77
N PHE A 265 2.94 -9.31 0.80
CA PHE A 265 2.67 -7.91 0.46
C PHE A 265 3.50 -6.93 1.30
N LYS A 266 3.57 -7.17 2.62
CA LYS A 266 4.39 -6.36 3.53
C LYS A 266 5.90 -6.58 3.29
N ALA A 267 6.33 -7.81 3.03
CA ALA A 267 7.73 -8.14 2.79
C ALA A 267 8.28 -7.46 1.53
N GLU A 268 7.47 -7.34 0.48
CA GLU A 268 7.80 -6.58 -0.73
C GLU A 268 7.69 -5.04 -0.55
N GLY A 269 7.54 -4.58 0.69
CA GLY A 269 7.59 -3.16 1.05
C GLY A 269 6.30 -2.39 0.77
N HIS A 270 5.20 -3.06 0.47
CA HIS A 270 3.90 -2.39 0.30
C HIS A 270 3.29 -1.99 1.64
N ARG A 271 2.47 -0.93 1.58
CA ARG A 271 1.67 -0.45 2.72
C ARG A 271 0.20 -0.80 2.55
N PHE A 272 -0.49 -1.04 3.67
CA PHE A 272 -1.92 -1.33 3.65
C PHE A 272 -2.74 -0.24 2.93
N SER A 273 -2.32 1.02 3.05
CA SER A 273 -2.98 2.16 2.40
C SER A 273 -2.98 2.11 0.88
N GLU A 274 -2.16 1.26 0.25
CA GLU A 274 -2.12 1.05 -1.20
C GLU A 274 -3.25 0.15 -1.73
N ILE A 275 -3.99 -0.56 -0.88
CA ILE A 275 -5.05 -1.47 -1.33
C ILE A 275 -6.37 -0.70 -1.44
N ASP A 276 -6.97 -0.59 -2.61
CA ASP A 276 -8.27 0.09 -2.81
C ASP A 276 -9.38 -0.88 -3.21
N GLY A 277 -9.02 -1.99 -3.86
CA GLY A 277 -9.97 -3.04 -4.21
C GLY A 277 -9.39 -4.43 -4.04
N ILE A 278 -10.29 -5.41 -4.02
CA ILE A 278 -9.96 -6.82 -3.97
C ILE A 278 -10.81 -7.55 -5.02
N PHE A 279 -10.16 -8.26 -5.93
CA PHE A 279 -10.78 -9.19 -6.86
C PHE A 279 -10.50 -10.61 -6.42
N ILE A 280 -11.52 -11.47 -6.39
CA ILE A 280 -11.34 -12.88 -6.06
C ILE A 280 -11.95 -13.73 -7.18
N THR A 281 -11.16 -14.63 -7.74
CA THR A 281 -11.52 -15.49 -8.87
C THR A 281 -12.53 -16.58 -8.49
N HIS A 282 -12.38 -17.16 -7.29
CA HIS A 282 -13.27 -18.21 -6.77
C HIS A 282 -13.06 -18.44 -5.26
N ALA A 283 -13.93 -19.23 -4.63
CA ALA A 283 -14.09 -19.32 -3.18
C ALA A 283 -13.27 -20.44 -2.51
N HIS A 284 -12.12 -20.83 -3.08
CA HIS A 284 -11.14 -21.68 -2.40
C HIS A 284 -10.25 -20.91 -1.43
N ASN A 285 -9.77 -21.60 -0.38
CA ASN A 285 -9.08 -20.94 0.72
C ASN A 285 -7.74 -20.32 0.30
N ASP A 286 -7.01 -20.96 -0.60
CA ASP A 286 -5.77 -20.45 -1.20
C ASP A 286 -5.96 -19.21 -2.10
N HIS A 287 -7.20 -18.74 -2.27
CA HIS A 287 -7.52 -17.46 -2.93
C HIS A 287 -8.22 -16.47 -1.98
N THR A 288 -8.68 -16.91 -0.80
CA THR A 288 -9.50 -16.08 0.09
C THR A 288 -9.00 -15.96 1.53
N ALA A 289 -7.98 -16.73 1.93
CA ALA A 289 -7.62 -16.91 3.35
C ALA A 289 -7.33 -15.60 4.09
N ASP A 290 -6.71 -14.63 3.41
CA ASP A 290 -6.34 -13.35 4.01
C ASP A 290 -7.41 -12.26 3.83
N LEU A 291 -8.57 -12.56 3.20
CA LEU A 291 -9.65 -11.57 3.04
C LEU A 291 -10.14 -11.06 4.41
N GLU A 292 -10.45 -11.94 5.35
CA GLU A 292 -10.93 -11.54 6.69
C GLU A 292 -9.90 -10.68 7.44
N SER A 293 -8.62 -11.04 7.29
CA SER A 293 -7.50 -10.28 7.84
C SER A 293 -7.41 -8.88 7.21
N LEU A 294 -7.57 -8.76 5.89
CA LEU A 294 -7.62 -7.48 5.18
C LEU A 294 -8.81 -6.62 5.62
N LEU A 295 -9.99 -7.21 5.83
CA LEU A 295 -11.16 -6.50 6.35
C LEU A 295 -10.95 -6.03 7.80
N THR A 296 -10.27 -6.83 8.62
CA THR A 296 -9.87 -6.46 9.98
C THR A 296 -8.87 -5.31 9.97
N LEU A 297 -7.89 -5.34 9.05
CA LEU A 297 -6.94 -4.25 8.87
C LEU A 297 -7.63 -2.99 8.36
N LEU A 298 -8.65 -3.10 7.51
CA LEU A 298 -9.45 -1.95 7.05
C LEU A 298 -10.22 -1.32 8.21
N TYR A 299 -10.88 -2.15 9.02
CA TYR A 299 -11.52 -1.70 10.24
C TYR A 299 -10.50 -0.99 11.15
N LYS A 300 -9.31 -1.57 11.34
CA LYS A 300 -8.28 -0.96 12.17
C LYS A 300 -7.77 0.34 11.58
N TYR A 301 -7.57 0.41 10.27
CA TYR A 301 -7.18 1.63 9.56
C TYR A 301 -8.18 2.75 9.83
N ASN A 302 -9.46 2.48 9.58
CA ASN A 302 -10.53 3.47 9.75
C ASN A 302 -10.82 3.80 11.23
N GLU A 303 -10.69 2.85 12.16
CA GLU A 303 -10.75 3.10 13.62
C GLU A 303 -9.60 4.02 14.05
N THR A 304 -8.39 3.79 13.54
CA THR A 304 -7.24 4.63 13.90
C THR A 304 -7.29 6.01 13.27
N ALA A 305 -7.94 6.15 12.12
CA ALA A 305 -8.32 7.44 11.57
C ALA A 305 -9.41 8.18 12.40
N MET A 306 -10.09 7.48 13.33
CA MET A 306 -11.08 8.04 14.28
C MET A 306 -10.54 8.36 15.68
N GLY A 307 -9.42 7.79 16.13
CA GLY A 307 -9.10 7.76 17.56
C GLY A 307 -8.52 9.05 18.17
N LYS A 308 -8.72 9.21 19.48
CA LYS A 308 -8.20 10.22 20.44
C LYS A 308 -6.72 10.63 20.33
N ASP A 309 -5.89 9.86 19.63
CA ASP A 309 -4.47 10.14 19.40
C ASP A 309 -4.21 10.81 18.03
N PHE A 310 -5.27 11.15 17.26
CA PHE A 310 -5.16 11.80 15.94
C PHE A 310 -5.90 13.17 15.86
N PRO A 311 -5.33 14.15 15.13
CA PRO A 311 -5.93 15.48 14.92
C PRO A 311 -7.17 15.49 14.00
N ASN A 312 -7.63 14.34 13.50
CA ASN A 312 -8.92 14.25 12.80
C ASN A 312 -10.11 14.35 13.77
N GLU A 313 -9.96 13.93 15.03
CA GLU A 313 -10.97 14.28 16.04
C GLU A 313 -11.03 15.79 16.19
N ASP A 314 -9.89 16.49 16.33
CA ASP A 314 -9.91 17.96 16.43
C ASP A 314 -10.45 18.63 15.16
N SER A 315 -10.26 18.03 13.99
CA SER A 315 -10.81 18.54 12.72
C SER A 315 -12.32 18.28 12.60
N ILE A 316 -12.80 17.06 12.84
CA ILE A 316 -14.23 16.71 12.81
C ILE A 316 -14.97 17.40 13.97
N ARG A 317 -14.37 17.46 15.15
CA ARG A 317 -14.85 18.20 16.32
C ARG A 317 -14.88 19.70 16.02
N ALA A 318 -13.86 20.25 15.34
CA ALA A 318 -13.88 21.64 14.87
C ALA A 318 -14.92 21.90 13.78
N ASP A 319 -15.17 20.94 12.91
CA ASP A 319 -16.19 21.03 11.85
C ASP A 319 -17.59 21.01 12.47
N ILE A 320 -17.87 20.07 13.38
CA ILE A 320 -19.13 19.97 14.11
C ILE A 320 -19.35 21.19 15.02
N ALA A 321 -18.33 21.61 15.78
CA ALA A 321 -18.43 22.76 16.68
C ALA A 321 -18.80 24.02 15.91
N ARG A 322 -18.26 24.15 14.70
CA ARG A 322 -18.51 25.26 13.80
C ARG A 322 -19.89 25.19 13.15
N ASP A 323 -20.31 24.03 12.65
CA ASP A 323 -21.67 23.84 12.10
C ASP A 323 -22.74 24.15 13.14
N ARG A 324 -22.43 23.90 14.42
CA ARG A 324 -23.30 24.18 15.57
C ARG A 324 -23.04 25.55 16.21
N ASN A 325 -22.03 26.29 15.74
CA ASN A 325 -21.58 27.56 16.30
C ASN A 325 -21.39 27.54 17.83
N CYS A 326 -20.76 26.48 18.35
CA CYS A 326 -20.45 26.25 19.76
C CYS A 326 -18.94 26.11 19.98
N SER A 327 -18.51 25.94 21.24
CA SER A 327 -17.10 25.64 21.51
C SER A 327 -16.75 24.21 21.12
N ILE A 328 -15.46 23.94 20.88
CA ILE A 328 -14.94 22.58 20.67
C ILE A 328 -15.22 21.70 21.89
N GLU A 329 -15.22 22.27 23.09
CA GLU A 329 -15.54 21.55 24.33
C GLU A 329 -17.02 21.11 24.42
N ASP A 330 -17.89 21.71 23.60
CA ASP A 330 -19.34 21.41 23.58
C ASP A 330 -19.69 20.28 22.60
N VAL A 331 -18.75 19.83 21.77
CA VAL A 331 -18.96 18.71 20.84
C VAL A 331 -18.67 17.40 21.54
N SER A 332 -19.69 16.57 21.65
CA SER A 332 -19.57 15.27 22.30
C SER A 332 -18.93 14.23 21.37
N GLU A 333 -18.30 13.21 21.94
CA GLU A 333 -17.78 12.04 21.20
C GLU A 333 -18.85 11.41 20.30
N LYS A 334 -20.10 11.38 20.79
CA LYS A 334 -21.25 10.84 20.06
C LYS A 334 -21.54 11.60 18.75
N ASP A 335 -21.24 12.90 18.72
CA ASP A 335 -21.44 13.73 17.53
C ASP A 335 -20.38 13.42 16.46
N ILE A 336 -19.14 13.19 16.89
CA ILE A 336 -18.02 12.78 16.04
C ILE A 336 -18.32 11.41 15.42
N ASP A 337 -18.76 10.46 16.25
CA ASP A 337 -19.14 9.10 15.82
C ASP A 337 -20.26 9.12 14.76
N SER A 338 -21.16 10.09 14.82
CA SER A 338 -22.30 10.21 13.90
C SER A 338 -21.92 10.82 12.54
N ALA A 339 -20.87 11.66 12.50
CA ALA A 339 -20.41 12.33 11.29
C ALA A 339 -19.38 11.50 10.50
N PHE A 340 -18.58 10.69 11.19
CA PHE A 340 -17.49 9.93 10.58
C PHE A 340 -17.87 8.94 9.46
N PRO A 341 -19.01 8.23 9.51
CA PRO A 341 -19.41 7.29 8.45
C PRO A 341 -19.54 7.91 7.05
N PHE A 342 -19.66 9.24 6.98
CA PHE A 342 -19.83 10.00 5.74
C PHE A 342 -18.59 10.85 5.39
N SER A 343 -17.48 10.65 6.10
CA SER A 343 -16.24 11.41 5.91
C SER A 343 -15.42 10.89 4.73
N ASN A 344 -14.95 11.80 3.87
CA ASN A 344 -14.02 11.50 2.77
C ASN A 344 -12.64 11.01 3.26
N ARG A 345 -12.41 11.00 4.58
CA ARG A 345 -11.18 10.54 5.23
C ARG A 345 -11.16 9.03 5.47
N ARG A 346 -12.28 8.37 5.22
CA ARG A 346 -12.49 6.94 5.44
C ARG A 346 -12.14 6.16 4.18
N LYS A 347 -11.35 5.09 4.34
CA LYS A 347 -10.99 4.21 3.22
C LYS A 347 -12.11 3.21 2.98
N ILE A 348 -12.44 2.98 1.71
CA ILE A 348 -13.48 2.04 1.29
C ILE A 348 -12.83 1.03 0.34
N PHE A 349 -13.09 -0.26 0.56
CA PHE A 349 -12.67 -1.32 -0.37
C PHE A 349 -13.76 -1.62 -1.39
N ASP A 350 -13.39 -1.70 -2.67
CA ASP A 350 -14.23 -2.33 -3.70
C ASP A 350 -13.93 -3.83 -3.77
N LEU A 351 -14.92 -4.66 -3.48
CA LEU A 351 -14.82 -6.11 -3.49
C LEU A 351 -15.53 -6.66 -4.73
N TYR A 352 -14.77 -7.27 -5.64
CA TYR A 352 -15.28 -7.88 -6.88
C TYR A 352 -15.33 -9.39 -6.72
N PHE A 353 -16.53 -9.93 -6.48
CA PHE A 353 -16.73 -11.31 -6.08
C PHE A 353 -17.68 -12.03 -7.04
N PRO A 354 -17.35 -13.23 -7.52
CA PRO A 354 -18.36 -14.10 -8.09
C PRO A 354 -19.37 -14.49 -7.00
N ASP A 355 -20.54 -14.93 -7.43
CA ASP A 355 -21.63 -15.34 -6.54
C ASP A 355 -21.20 -16.36 -5.48
N SER A 356 -20.23 -17.24 -5.79
CA SER A 356 -19.66 -18.20 -4.85
C SER A 356 -18.88 -17.57 -3.71
N VAL A 357 -18.00 -16.63 -4.01
CA VAL A 357 -17.21 -15.91 -3.01
C VAL A 357 -18.13 -15.06 -2.14
N PHE A 358 -19.10 -14.37 -2.75
CA PHE A 358 -20.06 -13.59 -1.98
C PHE A 358 -20.83 -14.46 -0.99
N LYS A 359 -21.35 -15.62 -1.40
CA LYS A 359 -22.05 -16.52 -0.47
C LYS A 359 -21.16 -17.11 0.61
N LYS A 360 -19.86 -17.31 0.35
CA LYS A 360 -18.90 -17.73 1.37
C LYS A 360 -18.78 -16.72 2.51
N PHE A 361 -18.83 -15.42 2.19
CA PHE A 361 -18.53 -14.33 3.12
C PHE A 361 -19.72 -13.45 3.51
N ILE A 362 -20.92 -13.68 2.99
CA ILE A 362 -22.09 -12.81 3.20
C ILE A 362 -22.44 -12.59 4.69
N SER A 363 -22.22 -13.60 5.55
CA SER A 363 -22.48 -13.47 6.98
C SER A 363 -21.42 -12.65 7.73
N GLN A 364 -20.25 -12.46 7.12
CA GLN A 364 -19.12 -11.74 7.68
C GLN A 364 -19.03 -10.29 7.16
N ILE A 365 -19.66 -9.99 6.02
CA ILE A 365 -19.71 -8.66 5.42
C ILE A 365 -20.96 -7.94 5.95
N ASP A 366 -20.78 -7.03 6.90
CA ASP A 366 -21.86 -6.17 7.40
C ASP A 366 -22.21 -5.09 6.38
N LEU A 367 -23.24 -5.35 5.56
CA LEU A 367 -23.78 -4.41 4.57
C LEU A 367 -24.65 -3.31 5.19
N GLY A 368 -24.99 -3.40 6.49
CA GLY A 368 -26.04 -2.59 7.12
C GLY A 368 -25.54 -1.49 8.05
N SER A 369 -24.35 -1.63 8.65
CA SER A 369 -23.91 -0.72 9.73
C SER A 369 -22.72 0.17 9.42
N LYS A 370 -21.85 -0.18 8.43
CA LYS A 370 -20.65 0.61 8.08
C LYS A 370 -20.29 0.47 6.59
N ASN A 371 -20.23 1.59 5.86
CA ASN A 371 -19.92 1.69 4.43
C ASN A 371 -18.43 1.38 4.06
N ASP A 372 -17.72 0.52 4.80
CA ASP A 372 -16.24 0.35 4.63
C ASP A 372 -15.95 -0.42 3.33
N ILE A 373 -16.98 -1.05 2.78
CA ILE A 373 -16.90 -2.01 1.70
C ILE A 373 -18.00 -1.69 0.69
N ARG A 374 -17.69 -1.80 -0.60
CA ARG A 374 -18.64 -1.88 -1.70
C ARG A 374 -18.48 -3.23 -2.38
N VAL A 375 -19.54 -4.02 -2.43
CA VAL A 375 -19.51 -5.34 -3.06
C VAL A 375 -20.07 -5.26 -4.47
N HIS A 376 -19.29 -5.72 -5.44
CA HIS A 376 -19.64 -5.89 -6.84
C HIS A 376 -19.72 -7.39 -7.12
N ILE A 377 -20.92 -7.88 -7.44
CA ILE A 377 -21.09 -9.28 -7.84
C ILE A 377 -20.74 -9.39 -9.32
N VAL A 378 -19.83 -10.30 -9.66
CA VAL A 378 -19.29 -10.44 -11.03
C VAL A 378 -19.69 -11.77 -11.67
N ALA A 379 -19.87 -11.75 -12.99
CA ALA A 379 -20.11 -12.91 -13.83
C ALA A 379 -19.32 -12.81 -15.15
N SER A 380 -19.11 -13.96 -15.81
CA SER A 380 -18.42 -13.99 -17.11
C SER A 380 -19.07 -13.04 -18.12
N GLY A 381 -18.25 -12.22 -18.76
CA GLY A 381 -18.68 -11.21 -19.73
C GLY A 381 -18.90 -9.82 -19.14
N ASP A 382 -19.00 -9.69 -17.81
CA ASP A 382 -19.12 -8.38 -17.16
C ASP A 382 -17.86 -7.53 -17.35
N THR A 383 -18.06 -6.22 -17.34
CA THR A 383 -16.98 -5.23 -17.40
C THR A 383 -17.16 -4.17 -16.32
N PHE A 384 -16.07 -3.80 -15.66
CA PHE A 384 -16.05 -2.82 -14.59
C PHE A 384 -14.92 -1.81 -14.79
N GLU A 385 -15.14 -0.58 -14.35
CA GLU A 385 -14.05 0.40 -14.22
C GLU A 385 -13.33 0.18 -12.89
N VAL A 386 -12.01 0.08 -12.94
CA VAL A 386 -11.12 -0.10 -11.78
C VAL A 386 -9.97 0.89 -11.90
N GLY A 387 -10.02 1.97 -11.11
CA GLY A 387 -9.15 3.13 -11.34
C GLY A 387 -9.37 3.70 -12.75
N PRO A 388 -8.31 3.99 -13.53
CA PRO A 388 -8.44 4.39 -14.94
C PRO A 388 -8.47 3.22 -15.94
N ALA A 389 -8.52 1.96 -15.50
CA ALA A 389 -8.52 0.79 -16.37
C ALA A 389 -9.88 0.11 -16.43
N ASN A 390 -10.08 -0.70 -17.48
CA ASN A 390 -11.23 -1.60 -17.55
C ASN A 390 -10.81 -3.00 -17.10
N LEU A 391 -11.68 -3.61 -16.32
CA LEU A 391 -11.65 -5.01 -15.95
C LEU A 391 -12.72 -5.73 -16.75
N ARG A 392 -12.37 -6.85 -17.41
CA ARG A 392 -13.30 -7.76 -18.06
C ARG A 392 -13.24 -9.13 -17.41
N VAL A 393 -14.40 -9.63 -16.99
CA VAL A 393 -14.51 -10.93 -16.33
C VAL A 393 -14.59 -12.03 -17.39
N ILE A 394 -13.77 -13.06 -17.22
CA ILE A 394 -13.66 -14.20 -18.13
C ILE A 394 -14.23 -15.43 -17.40
N GLY A 395 -14.98 -16.29 -18.07
CA GLY A 395 -15.47 -17.51 -17.43
C GLY A 395 -14.34 -18.49 -17.17
N ALA A 396 -14.33 -19.15 -16.02
CA ALA A 396 -13.42 -20.25 -15.73
C ALA A 396 -14.20 -21.54 -15.44
N LYS A 397 -13.62 -22.68 -15.80
CA LYS A 397 -14.20 -24.00 -15.57
C LYS A 397 -13.50 -24.67 -14.41
N HIS A 398 -13.99 -24.43 -13.20
CA HIS A 398 -13.36 -24.94 -12.00
C HIS A 398 -14.37 -25.12 -10.88
N ASN A 399 -14.28 -26.26 -10.19
CA ASN A 399 -15.23 -26.67 -9.18
C ASN A 399 -14.99 -25.94 -7.87
N ASP A 400 -15.78 -24.90 -7.64
CA ASP A 400 -15.81 -24.14 -6.40
C ASP A 400 -16.87 -24.70 -5.42
N ILE A 401 -17.07 -24.06 -4.27
CA ILE A 401 -18.02 -24.46 -3.22
C ILE A 401 -19.49 -24.51 -3.69
N ILE A 402 -19.83 -23.92 -4.84
CA ILE A 402 -21.19 -23.88 -5.41
C ILE A 402 -21.32 -24.71 -6.69
N SER A 403 -20.50 -24.41 -7.69
CA SER A 403 -20.55 -25.07 -9.01
C SER A 403 -19.19 -25.04 -9.70
N ASP A 404 -19.09 -25.73 -10.83
CA ASP A 404 -17.92 -25.72 -11.72
C ASP A 404 -17.89 -24.55 -12.72
N THR A 405 -18.83 -23.61 -12.59
CA THR A 405 -19.02 -22.45 -13.49
C THR A 405 -19.02 -21.11 -12.77
N SER A 406 -18.93 -21.11 -11.43
CA SER A 406 -18.86 -19.86 -10.65
C SER A 406 -17.47 -19.22 -10.65
N ALA A 407 -16.43 -20.00 -10.92
CA ALA A 407 -15.07 -19.48 -11.01
C ALA A 407 -14.93 -18.55 -12.23
N VAL A 408 -14.10 -17.52 -12.07
CA VAL A 408 -13.82 -16.56 -13.13
C VAL A 408 -12.32 -16.29 -13.27
N GLY A 409 -11.87 -16.07 -14.50
CA GLY A 409 -10.65 -15.34 -14.79
C GLY A 409 -10.94 -13.85 -15.01
N VAL A 410 -9.92 -13.08 -15.36
CA VAL A 410 -10.04 -11.64 -15.55
C VAL A 410 -9.02 -11.12 -16.55
N ALA A 411 -9.42 -10.16 -17.40
CA ALA A 411 -8.52 -9.37 -18.23
C ALA A 411 -8.55 -7.91 -17.80
N PHE A 412 -7.38 -7.32 -17.58
CA PHE A 412 -7.20 -5.91 -17.26
C PHE A 412 -6.68 -5.18 -18.50
N GLU A 413 -7.47 -4.26 -19.03
CA GLU A 413 -7.14 -3.44 -20.20
C GLU A 413 -6.31 -2.22 -19.74
N LEU A 414 -4.98 -2.31 -19.87
CA LEU A 414 -4.01 -1.35 -19.33
C LEU A 414 -3.29 -0.59 -20.46
N GLY A 415 -3.96 0.39 -21.07
CA GLY A 415 -3.34 1.24 -22.08
C GLY A 415 -3.28 0.58 -23.45
N ASP A 416 -2.11 0.08 -23.87
CA ASP A 416 -1.88 -0.77 -25.06
C ASP A 416 -1.64 -2.24 -24.69
N THR A 417 -1.50 -2.52 -23.39
CA THR A 417 -1.24 -3.85 -22.84
C THR A 417 -2.54 -4.43 -22.25
N VAL A 418 -2.66 -5.75 -22.24
CA VAL A 418 -3.72 -6.48 -21.54
C VAL A 418 -3.09 -7.55 -20.65
N LEU A 419 -3.38 -7.49 -19.36
CA LEU A 419 -3.00 -8.54 -18.41
C LEU A 419 -4.18 -9.51 -18.27
N ILE A 420 -3.99 -10.77 -18.64
CA ILE A 420 -5.01 -11.81 -18.56
C ILE A 420 -4.64 -12.79 -17.44
N CYS A 421 -5.46 -12.88 -16.42
CA CYS A 421 -5.36 -13.89 -15.37
C CYS A 421 -6.40 -14.99 -15.60
N THR A 422 -5.95 -16.23 -15.79
CA THR A 422 -6.89 -17.34 -16.04
C THR A 422 -7.73 -17.69 -14.82
N GLY A 423 -7.22 -17.41 -13.62
CA GLY A 423 -7.65 -18.07 -12.39
C GLY A 423 -7.47 -19.59 -12.51
N ASP A 424 -8.11 -20.32 -11.59
CA ASP A 424 -8.20 -21.76 -11.70
C ASP A 424 -9.24 -22.15 -12.75
N THR A 425 -8.80 -22.86 -13.79
CA THR A 425 -9.68 -23.29 -14.87
C THR A 425 -9.18 -24.55 -15.55
N GLY A 426 -10.09 -25.43 -15.94
CA GLY A 426 -9.83 -26.47 -16.93
C GLY A 426 -9.89 -25.95 -18.36
N PHE A 427 -9.77 -26.88 -19.30
CA PHE A 427 -9.87 -26.59 -20.73
C PHE A 427 -10.96 -27.45 -21.39
N SER A 428 -11.90 -26.80 -22.09
CA SER A 428 -13.02 -27.43 -22.79
C SER A 428 -13.37 -26.67 -24.08
N PRO A 429 -14.23 -27.20 -24.96
CA PRO A 429 -14.61 -26.52 -26.20
C PRO A 429 -15.16 -25.10 -25.97
N GLU A 430 -15.94 -24.92 -24.89
CA GLU A 430 -16.51 -23.61 -24.54
C GLU A 430 -15.40 -22.62 -24.12
N MET A 431 -14.41 -23.09 -23.35
CA MET A 431 -13.25 -22.30 -22.98
C MET A 431 -12.40 -21.94 -24.20
N GLU A 432 -12.21 -22.88 -25.13
CA GLU A 432 -11.49 -22.64 -26.37
C GLU A 432 -12.14 -21.52 -27.20
N GLU A 433 -13.46 -21.56 -27.38
CA GLU A 433 -14.17 -20.49 -28.11
C GLU A 433 -14.10 -19.14 -27.38
N GLN A 434 -14.15 -19.14 -26.04
CA GLN A 434 -13.96 -17.93 -25.24
C GLN A 434 -12.56 -17.34 -25.42
N TYR A 435 -11.49 -18.16 -25.37
CA TYR A 435 -10.13 -17.69 -25.59
C TYR A 435 -9.91 -17.22 -27.03
N LYS A 436 -10.52 -17.87 -28.04
CA LYS A 436 -10.48 -17.38 -29.43
C LYS A 436 -11.17 -16.02 -29.58
N ALA A 437 -12.27 -15.79 -28.86
CA ALA A 437 -12.94 -14.49 -28.86
C ALA A 437 -12.06 -13.42 -28.21
N LEU A 438 -11.37 -13.74 -27.12
CA LEU A 438 -10.41 -12.85 -26.46
C LEU A 438 -9.19 -12.54 -27.35
N ALA A 439 -8.64 -13.55 -28.04
CA ALA A 439 -7.54 -13.37 -28.98
C ALA A 439 -7.90 -12.39 -30.10
N ARG A 440 -9.11 -12.49 -30.66
CA ARG A 440 -9.61 -11.52 -31.66
C ARG A 440 -9.85 -10.14 -31.07
N LEU A 441 -10.32 -10.06 -29.83
CA LEU A 441 -10.58 -8.78 -29.16
C LEU A 441 -9.28 -8.01 -28.89
N TYR A 442 -8.19 -8.73 -28.63
CA TYR A 442 -6.90 -8.17 -28.23
C TYR A 442 -5.79 -8.40 -29.27
N GLU A 443 -6.14 -8.63 -30.54
CA GLU A 443 -5.17 -8.98 -31.60
C GLU A 443 -4.08 -7.91 -31.83
N ASP A 444 -4.40 -6.64 -31.59
CA ASP A 444 -3.47 -5.50 -31.74
C ASP A 444 -2.85 -5.04 -30.40
N ARG A 445 -2.89 -5.88 -29.36
CA ARG A 445 -2.52 -5.54 -28.00
C ARG A 445 -1.34 -6.38 -27.53
N PHE A 446 -0.50 -5.80 -26.68
CA PHE A 446 0.53 -6.58 -25.98
C PHE A 446 -0.15 -7.39 -24.86
N ILE A 447 -0.10 -8.71 -24.92
CA ILE A 447 -0.75 -9.61 -23.97
C ILE A 447 0.28 -10.18 -23.00
N ILE A 448 0.01 -9.98 -21.71
CA ILE A 448 0.67 -10.69 -20.62
C ILE A 448 -0.35 -11.67 -20.05
N LEU A 449 -0.05 -12.96 -20.15
CA LEU A 449 -0.89 -14.03 -19.62
C LEU A 449 -0.30 -14.52 -18.30
N THR A 450 -1.08 -14.52 -17.21
CA THR A 450 -0.76 -15.28 -16.01
C THR A 450 -1.62 -16.55 -16.02
N ALA A 451 -0.97 -17.68 -16.30
CA ALA A 451 -1.63 -18.97 -16.43
C ALA A 451 -1.32 -19.87 -15.23
N HIS A 452 -2.38 -20.42 -14.64
CA HIS A 452 -2.27 -21.48 -13.64
C HIS A 452 -1.70 -22.78 -14.24
N LEU A 453 -0.95 -23.55 -13.45
CA LEU A 453 -0.62 -24.94 -13.73
C LEU A 453 -0.96 -25.85 -12.54
N GLY A 454 -2.18 -26.40 -12.53
CA GLY A 454 -2.73 -27.20 -11.44
C GLY A 454 -2.28 -28.66 -11.39
N GLY A 455 -1.24 -29.03 -12.15
CA GLY A 455 -0.64 -30.35 -12.08
C GLY A 455 -0.77 -31.18 -13.35
N PHE A 456 0.00 -32.26 -13.39
CA PHE A 456 0.06 -33.19 -14.51
C PHE A 456 -0.80 -34.42 -14.23
N LYS A 457 -1.62 -34.85 -15.19
CA LYS A 457 -2.45 -36.05 -15.05
C LYS A 457 -2.07 -37.12 -16.07
N ASN A 458 -2.07 -38.38 -15.63
CA ASN A 458 -1.68 -39.50 -16.49
C ASN A 458 -2.58 -39.66 -17.72
N TYR A 459 -3.88 -39.38 -17.59
CA TYR A 459 -4.83 -39.45 -18.70
C TYR A 459 -4.61 -38.37 -19.76
N GLU A 460 -3.78 -37.35 -19.52
CA GLU A 460 -3.36 -36.43 -20.58
C GLU A 460 -2.60 -37.18 -21.69
N LEU A 461 -1.94 -38.30 -21.35
CA LEU A 461 -1.24 -39.15 -22.33
C LEU A 461 -2.21 -39.83 -23.31
N ASP A 462 -3.49 -39.98 -22.95
CA ASP A 462 -4.50 -40.54 -23.84
C ASP A 462 -4.73 -39.66 -25.09
N TYR A 463 -4.23 -38.41 -25.08
CA TYR A 463 -4.23 -37.53 -26.25
C TYR A 463 -3.55 -38.17 -27.46
N LEU A 464 -2.51 -38.97 -27.21
CA LEU A 464 -1.76 -39.71 -28.23
C LEU A 464 -2.59 -40.85 -28.87
N LEU A 465 -3.61 -41.34 -28.16
CA LEU A 465 -4.49 -42.42 -28.62
C LEU A 465 -5.83 -41.91 -29.16
N SER A 466 -6.28 -40.74 -28.68
CA SER A 466 -7.61 -40.19 -28.96
C SER A 466 -7.66 -39.26 -30.19
N ASN A 467 -6.55 -39.08 -30.92
CA ASN A 467 -6.40 -38.11 -32.01
C ASN A 467 -6.82 -36.69 -31.59
N GLY A 468 -6.48 -36.28 -30.37
CA GLY A 468 -6.70 -34.93 -29.88
C GLY A 468 -8.07 -34.65 -29.24
N GLY A 469 -8.71 -35.66 -28.65
CA GLY A 469 -9.99 -35.48 -27.96
C GLY A 469 -9.89 -34.65 -26.68
N TYR A 470 -10.88 -33.79 -26.43
CA TYR A 470 -10.99 -32.97 -25.20
C TYR A 470 -11.06 -33.78 -23.90
N SER A 471 -11.36 -35.08 -23.97
CA SER A 471 -11.35 -35.98 -22.81
C SER A 471 -9.97 -36.13 -22.16
N SER A 472 -8.90 -35.82 -22.89
CA SER A 472 -7.52 -35.87 -22.38
C SER A 472 -7.12 -34.59 -21.66
N PHE A 473 -7.90 -33.51 -21.74
CA PHE A 473 -7.62 -32.27 -21.02
C PHE A 473 -8.09 -32.36 -19.57
N TYR A 474 -7.37 -31.69 -18.68
CA TYR A 474 -7.77 -31.65 -17.29
C TYR A 474 -9.04 -30.80 -17.13
N LYS A 475 -10.09 -31.44 -16.59
CA LYS A 475 -11.45 -30.90 -16.52
C LYS A 475 -11.57 -29.56 -15.76
N ASN A 476 -10.85 -29.42 -14.66
CA ASN A 476 -11.02 -28.30 -13.70
C ASN A 476 -9.75 -27.48 -13.46
N HIS A 477 -8.61 -27.88 -14.02
CA HIS A 477 -7.35 -27.12 -13.96
C HIS A 477 -6.63 -27.24 -15.29
N LEU A 478 -5.68 -26.34 -15.55
CA LEU A 478 -4.79 -26.49 -16.69
C LEU A 478 -3.74 -27.54 -16.31
N GLY A 479 -3.70 -28.62 -17.10
CA GLY A 479 -2.54 -29.49 -17.18
C GLY A 479 -1.61 -29.02 -18.29
N ARG A 480 -0.67 -29.87 -18.73
CA ARG A 480 0.27 -29.51 -19.79
C ARG A 480 -0.43 -29.20 -21.11
N LEU A 481 -1.48 -29.96 -21.46
CA LEU A 481 -2.20 -29.76 -22.72
C LEU A 481 -2.99 -28.45 -22.70
N GLY A 482 -3.67 -28.18 -21.59
CA GLY A 482 -4.46 -26.96 -21.41
C GLY A 482 -3.59 -25.71 -21.44
N LEU A 483 -2.47 -25.71 -20.72
CA LEU A 483 -1.52 -24.60 -20.69
C LEU A 483 -1.01 -24.25 -22.09
N ILE A 484 -0.56 -25.26 -22.85
CA ILE A 484 -0.07 -25.05 -24.22
C ILE A 484 -1.19 -24.56 -25.13
N ARG A 485 -2.40 -25.14 -25.04
CA ARG A 485 -3.51 -24.74 -25.90
C ARG A 485 -3.98 -23.30 -25.66
N VAL A 486 -3.97 -22.83 -24.40
CA VAL A 486 -4.28 -21.42 -24.09
C VAL A 486 -3.23 -20.49 -24.69
N ASN A 487 -1.94 -20.82 -24.54
CA ASN A 487 -0.84 -20.04 -25.13
C ASN A 487 -0.89 -20.03 -26.65
N GLU A 488 -1.22 -21.15 -27.28
CA GLU A 488 -1.39 -21.25 -28.74
C GLU A 488 -2.53 -20.36 -29.26
N ILE A 489 -3.65 -20.27 -28.53
CA ILE A 489 -4.82 -19.49 -28.95
C ILE A 489 -4.60 -17.99 -28.70
N LEU A 490 -4.09 -17.62 -27.53
CA LEU A 490 -3.92 -16.22 -27.15
C LEU A 490 -2.65 -15.61 -27.72
N SER A 491 -1.64 -16.43 -28.05
CA SER A 491 -0.32 -16.04 -28.55
C SER A 491 0.27 -14.84 -27.79
N PRO A 492 0.35 -14.89 -26.44
CA PRO A 492 0.84 -13.75 -25.67
C PRO A 492 2.33 -13.49 -25.91
N GLU A 493 2.77 -12.25 -25.77
CA GLU A 493 4.20 -11.94 -25.77
C GLU A 493 4.89 -12.50 -24.52
N ILE A 494 4.18 -12.51 -23.38
CA ILE A 494 4.68 -13.04 -22.11
C ILE A 494 3.64 -13.94 -21.45
N CYS A 495 4.04 -15.18 -21.12
CA CYS A 495 3.28 -16.08 -20.25
C CYS A 495 4.01 -16.29 -18.92
N LEU A 496 3.40 -15.81 -17.84
CA LEU A 496 3.78 -16.08 -16.47
C LEU A 496 3.08 -17.36 -16.00
N ILE A 497 3.81 -18.47 -15.90
CA ILE A 497 3.26 -19.69 -15.30
C ILE A 497 3.27 -19.48 -13.79
N SER A 498 2.09 -19.38 -13.20
CA SER A 498 1.89 -19.19 -11.77
C SER A 498 1.19 -20.39 -11.16
N GLU A 499 1.02 -20.38 -9.84
CA GLU A 499 0.20 -21.36 -9.12
C GLU A 499 0.66 -22.79 -9.34
N PHE A 500 1.98 -22.99 -9.31
CA PHE A 500 2.55 -24.31 -9.38
C PHE A 500 2.08 -25.17 -8.20
N GLY A 501 1.72 -26.41 -8.52
CA GLY A 501 1.62 -27.47 -7.53
C GLY A 501 2.98 -27.80 -6.93
N GLU A 502 2.98 -28.20 -5.66
CA GLU A 502 4.20 -28.60 -4.94
C GLU A 502 4.90 -29.81 -5.59
N GLU A 503 4.17 -30.64 -6.34
CA GLU A 503 4.77 -31.73 -7.12
C GLU A 503 5.83 -31.25 -8.14
N PHE A 504 5.84 -29.95 -8.47
CA PHE A 504 6.82 -29.33 -9.36
C PHE A 504 7.98 -28.66 -8.64
N LYS A 505 8.15 -28.94 -7.34
CA LYS A 505 9.30 -28.47 -6.55
C LYS A 505 10.62 -28.85 -7.22
N GLY A 506 11.44 -27.83 -7.51
CA GLY A 506 12.69 -27.98 -8.25
C GLY A 506 12.55 -28.13 -9.78
N LEU A 507 11.33 -28.19 -10.31
CA LEU A 507 11.04 -28.40 -11.73
C LEU A 507 10.44 -27.18 -12.44
N ARG A 508 10.00 -26.15 -11.71
CA ARG A 508 9.32 -24.96 -12.26
C ARG A 508 10.09 -24.28 -13.40
N ILE A 509 11.38 -24.02 -13.21
CA ILE A 509 12.27 -23.47 -14.26
C ILE A 509 12.31 -24.38 -15.48
N ARG A 510 12.49 -25.68 -15.27
CA ARG A 510 12.60 -26.64 -16.36
C ARG A 510 11.30 -26.75 -17.17
N ILE A 511 10.15 -26.69 -16.48
CA ILE A 511 8.83 -26.70 -17.13
C ILE A 511 8.67 -25.44 -18.00
N ALA A 512 8.97 -24.26 -17.47
CA ALA A 512 8.88 -23.02 -18.23
C ALA A 512 9.79 -23.04 -19.48
N GLN A 513 11.03 -23.52 -19.36
CA GLN A 513 11.95 -23.69 -20.49
C GLN A 513 11.40 -24.65 -21.56
N ILE A 514 10.87 -25.81 -21.17
CA ILE A 514 10.27 -26.77 -22.12
C ILE A 514 9.09 -26.14 -22.86
N CYS A 515 8.25 -25.38 -22.16
CA CYS A 515 7.13 -24.68 -22.78
C CYS A 515 7.63 -23.58 -23.73
N GLU A 516 8.66 -22.81 -23.37
CA GLU A 516 9.24 -21.76 -24.21
C GLU A 516 9.85 -22.34 -25.50
N ASP A 517 10.64 -23.42 -25.37
CA ASP A 517 11.27 -24.14 -26.48
C ASP A 517 10.22 -24.68 -27.47
N LEU A 518 9.03 -25.07 -26.98
CA LEU A 518 7.94 -25.61 -27.81
C LEU A 518 7.36 -24.56 -28.77
N PHE A 519 7.41 -23.28 -28.40
CA PHE A 519 6.95 -22.16 -29.22
C PHE A 519 8.11 -21.48 -29.96
N ASP A 520 9.26 -22.14 -30.12
CA ASP A 520 10.45 -21.58 -30.79
C ASP A 520 10.86 -20.19 -30.24
N HIS A 521 10.62 -19.95 -28.95
CA HIS A 521 10.78 -18.66 -28.26
C HIS A 521 9.96 -17.48 -28.82
N GLU A 522 8.89 -17.74 -29.60
CA GLU A 522 7.92 -16.71 -30.02
C GLU A 522 7.14 -16.15 -28.82
N ILE A 523 6.91 -16.97 -27.80
CA ILE A 523 6.28 -16.60 -26.53
C ILE A 523 7.33 -16.66 -25.43
N LYS A 524 7.54 -15.58 -24.67
CA LYS A 524 8.41 -15.62 -23.48
C LYS A 524 7.69 -16.32 -22.34
N ILE A 525 8.22 -17.42 -21.82
CA ILE A 525 7.59 -18.18 -20.73
C ILE A 525 8.43 -18.12 -19.46
N ILE A 526 7.86 -17.52 -18.41
CA ILE A 526 8.55 -17.23 -17.16
C ILE A 526 7.86 -17.98 -16.01
N PRO A 527 8.59 -18.76 -15.19
CA PRO A 527 8.03 -19.32 -13.97
C PRO A 527 7.87 -18.20 -12.95
N ALA A 528 6.64 -17.89 -12.56
CA ALA A 528 6.33 -16.84 -11.61
C ALA A 528 6.59 -17.28 -10.17
N ASP A 529 7.00 -16.32 -9.34
CA ASP A 529 7.25 -16.47 -7.90
C ASP A 529 7.16 -15.08 -7.24
N ILE A 530 7.16 -15.07 -5.91
CA ILE A 530 7.18 -13.88 -5.07
C ILE A 530 8.32 -12.94 -5.51
N GLY A 531 8.00 -11.66 -5.69
CA GLY A 531 8.94 -10.61 -6.08
C GLY A 531 9.07 -10.39 -7.59
N LEU A 532 8.40 -11.20 -8.43
CA LEU A 532 8.32 -10.90 -9.86
C LEU A 532 7.41 -9.69 -10.09
N LYS A 533 8.00 -8.60 -10.57
CA LYS A 533 7.31 -7.33 -10.79
C LYS A 533 7.49 -6.83 -12.21
N TYR A 534 6.38 -6.47 -12.87
CA TYR A 534 6.35 -5.89 -14.20
C TYR A 534 5.82 -4.45 -14.16
N ASP A 535 6.54 -3.52 -14.78
CA ASP A 535 6.15 -2.11 -14.96
C ASP A 535 5.60 -1.92 -16.38
N PHE A 536 4.32 -1.54 -16.48
CA PHE A 536 3.63 -1.43 -17.77
C PHE A 536 4.03 -0.18 -18.55
N GLU A 537 4.45 0.89 -17.88
CA GLU A 537 4.88 2.12 -18.55
C GLU A 537 6.27 1.94 -19.18
N LYS A 538 7.16 1.28 -18.43
CA LYS A 538 8.54 1.02 -18.87
C LYS A 538 8.68 -0.27 -19.67
N LYS A 539 7.64 -1.11 -19.69
CA LYS A 539 7.61 -2.44 -20.33
C LYS A 539 8.80 -3.32 -19.93
N CYS A 540 9.05 -3.38 -18.63
CA CYS A 540 10.21 -4.06 -18.08
C CYS A 540 9.87 -4.75 -16.76
N PHE A 541 10.64 -5.78 -16.44
CA PHE A 541 10.65 -6.39 -15.13
C PHE A 541 11.58 -5.66 -14.16
N HIS A 542 11.32 -5.79 -12.87
CA HIS A 542 12.26 -5.38 -11.83
C HIS A 542 13.08 -6.58 -11.36
N GLY A 543 14.39 -6.41 -11.20
CA GLY A 543 15.27 -7.46 -10.69
C GLY A 543 16.70 -6.98 -10.49
N LEU A 544 17.60 -7.90 -10.15
CA LEU A 544 19.00 -7.60 -9.85
C LEU A 544 19.76 -7.18 -11.11
N LYS A 545 20.43 -6.02 -11.07
CA LYS A 545 21.27 -5.47 -12.16
C LYS A 545 22.74 -5.34 -11.81
N GLY A 546 23.09 -5.37 -10.52
CA GLY A 546 24.41 -4.99 -10.05
C GLY A 546 24.69 -5.49 -8.64
N LEU A 547 25.96 -5.50 -8.27
CA LEU A 547 26.41 -5.56 -6.88
C LEU A 547 27.28 -4.36 -6.59
N ASN A 548 26.94 -3.62 -5.55
CA ASN A 548 27.82 -2.58 -5.04
C ASN A 548 28.95 -3.24 -4.25
N PHE A 549 30.09 -3.47 -4.88
CA PHE A 549 31.24 -4.13 -4.24
C PHE A 549 31.85 -3.38 -3.05
N ARG A 550 31.51 -2.10 -2.83
CA ARG A 550 31.96 -1.34 -1.64
C ARG A 550 31.10 -1.59 -0.43
N GLU A 551 29.80 -1.78 -0.64
CA GLU A 551 28.79 -1.93 0.42
C GLU A 551 28.27 -3.37 0.54
N ASN A 552 28.65 -4.26 -0.39
CA ASN A 552 28.11 -5.63 -0.54
C ASN A 552 26.57 -5.68 -0.72
N LEU A 553 25.95 -4.59 -1.17
CA LEU A 553 24.51 -4.51 -1.35
C LEU A 553 24.08 -4.83 -2.80
N PRO A 554 22.95 -5.55 -2.99
CA PRO A 554 22.37 -5.77 -4.30
C PRO A 554 21.82 -4.46 -4.90
N GLU A 555 22.06 -4.24 -6.19
CA GLU A 555 21.48 -3.12 -6.95
C GLU A 555 20.37 -3.63 -7.86
N TYR A 556 19.14 -3.18 -7.60
CA TYR A 556 17.97 -3.53 -8.39
C TYR A 556 17.63 -2.47 -9.43
N GLY A 557 17.00 -2.89 -10.53
CA GLY A 557 16.61 -1.99 -11.60
C GLY A 557 15.71 -2.64 -12.64
N ASN A 558 15.47 -1.92 -13.73
CA ASN A 558 14.60 -2.33 -14.82
C ASN A 558 15.34 -3.25 -15.81
N ILE A 559 14.70 -4.37 -16.16
CA ILE A 559 15.23 -5.43 -17.03
C ILE A 559 14.20 -5.66 -18.14
N SER A 560 14.61 -5.52 -19.40
CA SER A 560 13.72 -5.86 -20.51
C SER A 560 13.46 -7.37 -20.53
N PHE A 561 12.30 -7.80 -21.03
CA PHE A 561 11.92 -9.21 -20.92
C PHE A 561 12.86 -10.16 -21.71
N GLU A 562 13.55 -9.65 -22.74
CA GLU A 562 14.56 -10.41 -23.51
C GLU A 562 15.82 -10.68 -22.69
N ASN A 563 16.15 -9.78 -21.75
CA ASN A 563 17.33 -9.89 -20.89
C ASN A 563 17.01 -10.49 -19.51
N LEU A 564 15.74 -10.83 -19.25
CA LEU A 564 15.34 -11.39 -17.97
C LEU A 564 15.90 -12.80 -17.79
N GLY A 565 16.83 -12.94 -16.86
CA GLY A 565 17.30 -14.19 -16.29
C GLY A 565 16.56 -14.52 -15.00
N TYR A 566 16.56 -15.80 -14.65
CA TYR A 566 16.04 -16.26 -13.36
C TYR A 566 16.79 -17.50 -12.88
N SER A 567 16.99 -17.58 -11.57
CA SER A 567 17.70 -18.68 -10.91
C SER A 567 16.87 -19.25 -9.76
N LEU A 568 17.02 -20.56 -9.52
CA LEU A 568 16.35 -21.25 -8.43
C LEU A 568 17.29 -21.38 -7.23
N PHE A 569 16.90 -20.80 -6.10
CA PHE A 569 17.59 -21.02 -4.84
C PHE A 569 17.08 -22.31 -4.19
N GLN A 570 17.94 -23.34 -4.12
CA GLN A 570 17.51 -24.70 -3.73
C GLN A 570 17.10 -24.84 -2.26
N GLN A 571 17.55 -23.95 -1.37
CA GLN A 571 17.28 -24.07 0.07
C GLN A 571 15.79 -23.93 0.41
N ASP A 572 15.10 -23.01 -0.27
CA ASP A 572 13.68 -22.73 -0.07
C ASP A 572 12.86 -22.79 -1.36
N TYR A 573 13.53 -23.16 -2.47
CA TYR A 573 12.97 -23.26 -3.81
C TYR A 573 12.46 -21.94 -4.37
N SER A 574 12.93 -20.80 -3.87
CA SER A 574 12.57 -19.47 -4.39
C SER A 574 13.23 -19.19 -5.76
N ILE A 575 12.51 -18.46 -6.61
CA ILE A 575 13.02 -18.00 -7.90
C ILE A 575 13.37 -16.52 -7.78
N HIS A 576 14.58 -16.16 -8.23
CA HIS A 576 15.07 -14.79 -8.23
C HIS A 576 15.41 -14.33 -9.64
N TYR A 577 15.14 -13.06 -9.92
CA TYR A 577 15.23 -12.48 -11.27
C TYR A 577 16.40 -11.50 -11.39
N TYR A 578 17.10 -11.55 -12.52
CA TYR A 578 18.31 -10.76 -12.77
C TYR A 578 18.51 -10.41 -14.24
N ASP A 579 19.37 -9.44 -14.51
CA ASP A 579 19.73 -9.02 -15.87
C ASP A 579 20.83 -9.92 -16.44
N ASN A 580 20.48 -10.83 -17.36
CA ASN A 580 21.44 -11.72 -18.03
C ASN A 580 22.51 -10.95 -18.83
N SER A 581 22.21 -9.73 -19.28
CA SER A 581 23.17 -8.90 -20.03
C SER A 581 24.26 -8.30 -19.14
N ALA A 582 24.02 -8.25 -17.82
CA ALA A 582 24.95 -7.69 -16.85
C ALA A 582 26.06 -8.68 -16.41
N GLY A 583 26.12 -9.87 -17.02
CA GLY A 583 27.20 -10.84 -16.78
C GLY A 583 27.08 -11.63 -15.48
N PHE A 584 25.89 -11.66 -14.87
CA PHE A 584 25.59 -12.50 -13.72
C PHE A 584 25.51 -13.98 -14.12
N SER A 585 26.12 -14.84 -13.32
CA SER A 585 25.89 -16.27 -13.34
C SER A 585 24.97 -16.71 -12.19
N ASP A 586 24.41 -17.92 -12.30
CA ASP A 586 23.66 -18.55 -11.20
C ASP A 586 24.48 -18.66 -9.89
N VAL A 587 25.81 -18.76 -10.00
CA VAL A 587 26.70 -18.82 -8.84
C VAL A 587 26.80 -17.47 -8.13
N ASP A 588 26.85 -16.38 -8.91
CA ASP A 588 26.86 -15.01 -8.35
C ASP A 588 25.58 -14.75 -7.57
N MET A 589 24.43 -15.21 -8.07
CA MET A 589 23.15 -15.12 -7.37
C MET A 589 23.15 -15.80 -6.00
N VAL A 590 23.67 -17.03 -5.94
CA VAL A 590 23.76 -17.79 -4.67
C VAL A 590 24.64 -17.08 -3.65
N ASP A 591 25.77 -16.50 -4.08
CA ASP A 591 26.68 -15.77 -3.19
C ASP A 591 26.09 -14.44 -2.68
N VAL A 592 25.34 -13.72 -3.52
CA VAL A 592 24.62 -12.50 -3.12
C VAL A 592 23.54 -12.80 -2.10
N ILE A 593 22.70 -13.80 -2.40
CA ILE A 593 21.58 -14.18 -1.54
C ILE A 593 22.11 -14.72 -0.22
N ARG A 594 23.15 -15.58 -0.23
CA ARG A 594 23.74 -16.12 1.00
C ARG A 594 24.28 -15.02 1.90
N ARG A 595 24.97 -14.01 1.36
CA ARG A 595 25.49 -12.87 2.15
C ARG A 595 24.37 -12.02 2.73
N ALA A 596 23.32 -11.74 1.96
CA ALA A 596 22.14 -11.03 2.45
C ALA A 596 21.43 -11.82 3.58
N TYR A 597 21.38 -13.15 3.47
CA TYR A 597 20.78 -14.04 4.46
C TYR A 597 21.62 -14.13 5.76
N ASP A 598 22.95 -14.23 5.64
CA ASP A 598 23.88 -14.25 6.77
C ASP A 598 23.87 -12.93 7.56
N GLU A 599 23.65 -11.78 6.89
CA GLU A 599 23.49 -10.49 7.56
C GLU A 599 22.14 -10.35 8.28
N SER A 600 21.05 -10.90 7.71
CA SER A 600 19.74 -10.90 8.36
C SER A 600 19.67 -11.79 9.61
N THR A 601 20.39 -12.92 9.60
CA THR A 601 20.47 -13.85 10.76
C THR A 601 21.45 -13.39 11.83
N ALA A 602 22.30 -12.40 11.54
CA ALA A 602 23.12 -11.73 12.54
C ALA A 602 22.38 -10.60 13.29
N GLN A 603 21.18 -10.20 12.84
CA GLN A 603 20.34 -9.16 13.46
C GLN A 603 19.12 -9.69 14.24
N GLU A 604 18.82 -10.99 14.15
CA GLU A 604 17.94 -11.71 15.08
C GLU A 604 18.75 -12.38 16.21
#